data_AF-A0A7Y6EF80-F1
#
_entry.id   AF-A0A7Y6EF80-F1
#
_cell.length_a   1.000
_cell.length_b   1.000
_cell.length_c   1.000
_cell.angle_alpha   90.00
_cell.angle_beta   90.00
_cell.angle_gamma   90.00
#
_symmetry.space_group_name_H-M   'P 1'
#
loop_
_entity.id
_entity.type
_entity.pdbx_description
1 polymer ?
#
loop_
_entity_poly.entity_id
_entity_poly.type
_entity_poly.pdbx_seq_one_letter_code
_entity_poly.pdbx_strand_id
1 'polypeptide(L)'
;MGNTGGKGLSLARRLYTSRAVGLVLGLLCVSVAMAPLDPAPWVWGLMLFNGLIWPHLAYQWARRSPRPYHAEHRNLLVDAFMGGFWVAAMQFNPLPSATTISMMAMNNVAIGGLRFLLAGTVAQVLGVGVGWLIFTPLFIPETSQLQLYACLPLMCFYPLVLGLICFRQAYTLGRQKRELLALSRTDSLTGLLNHGAWKDQMEVEFQRCQRQQQGGAIALIDIDHFKSINDTYGHVAGDIVLRQLSKMLKQNLRATDIAGRYGGDEFCVILPDLPLCSAGSVMEALRDRFATLGYEHDPALKVSLSIGLAAFDLAHIDATMWLNDADQALYEAKTTGRNRVICCGDGWPQRELLDPV
;
A
#
# COMPACT_ATOMS: atom_id res chain seq x y z
N MET A 1 -19.93 -12.18 0.28
CA MET A 1 -19.12 -13.21 -0.40
C MET A 1 -18.12 -12.49 -1.31
N GLY A 2 -16.86 -12.44 -0.87
CA GLY A 2 -15.88 -11.45 -1.33
C GLY A 2 -15.33 -11.69 -2.73
N ASN A 3 -14.95 -10.57 -3.36
CA ASN A 3 -14.40 -10.36 -4.69
C ASN A 3 -13.00 -11.04 -4.92
N THR A 4 -12.83 -12.30 -4.53
CA THR A 4 -11.57 -13.06 -4.65
C THR A 4 -11.36 -13.63 -6.06
N GLY A 5 -12.44 -13.78 -6.86
CA GLY A 5 -12.38 -14.28 -8.23
C GLY A 5 -11.58 -13.36 -9.18
N GLY A 6 -11.73 -12.04 -9.06
CA GLY A 6 -11.04 -11.07 -9.92
C GLY A 6 -9.53 -11.05 -9.72
N LYS A 7 -9.06 -11.18 -8.47
CA LYS A 7 -7.62 -11.22 -8.14
C LYS A 7 -6.95 -12.47 -8.73
N GLY A 8 -7.59 -13.64 -8.62
CA GLY A 8 -7.07 -14.89 -9.17
C GLY A 8 -6.97 -14.91 -10.70
N LEU A 9 -7.92 -14.30 -11.41
CA LEU A 9 -7.91 -14.21 -12.88
C LEU A 9 -6.82 -13.28 -13.41
N SER A 10 -6.58 -12.15 -12.73
CA SER A 10 -5.48 -11.24 -13.08
C SER A 10 -4.11 -11.89 -12.87
N LEU A 11 -3.96 -12.70 -11.82
CA LEU A 11 -2.77 -13.51 -11.57
C LEU A 11 -2.57 -14.52 -12.72
N ALA A 12 -3.59 -15.31 -13.05
CA ALA A 12 -3.52 -16.31 -14.13
C ALA A 12 -3.11 -15.72 -15.50
N ARG A 13 -3.65 -14.55 -15.86
CA ARG A 13 -3.27 -13.87 -17.12
C ARG A 13 -1.80 -13.42 -17.12
N ARG A 14 -1.29 -12.96 -15.98
CA ARG A 14 0.11 -12.52 -15.85
C ARG A 14 1.07 -13.70 -15.94
N LEU A 15 0.75 -14.81 -15.27
CA LEU A 15 1.58 -16.02 -15.28
C LEU A 15 1.56 -16.74 -16.61
N TYR A 16 0.46 -16.65 -17.35
CA TYR A 16 0.40 -17.23 -18.68
C TYR A 16 1.53 -16.70 -19.57
N THR A 17 1.79 -15.39 -19.57
CA THR A 17 2.86 -14.79 -20.37
C THR A 17 4.24 -15.26 -19.94
N SER A 18 4.55 -15.23 -18.64
CA SER A 18 5.85 -15.69 -18.14
C SER A 18 6.07 -17.18 -18.34
N ARG A 19 5.04 -18.01 -18.11
CA ARG A 19 5.06 -19.46 -18.33
C ARG A 19 5.27 -19.78 -19.81
N ALA A 20 4.51 -19.17 -20.72
CA ALA A 20 4.63 -19.44 -22.15
C ALA A 20 6.03 -19.09 -22.68
N VAL A 21 6.55 -17.91 -22.33
CA VAL A 21 7.91 -17.51 -22.72
C VAL A 21 8.95 -18.45 -22.12
N GLY A 22 8.85 -18.75 -20.82
CA GLY A 22 9.79 -19.65 -20.14
C GLY A 22 9.80 -21.06 -20.73
N LEU A 23 8.63 -21.66 -20.96
CA LEU A 23 8.53 -23.02 -21.49
C LEU A 23 8.89 -23.12 -22.98
N VAL A 24 8.68 -22.09 -23.80
CA VAL A 24 9.16 -22.04 -25.19
C VAL A 24 10.69 -21.95 -25.24
N LEU A 25 11.29 -21.07 -24.42
CA LEU A 25 12.75 -20.96 -24.34
C LEU A 25 13.37 -22.22 -23.69
N GLY A 26 12.68 -22.81 -22.71
CA GLY A 26 13.04 -24.09 -22.11
C GLY A 26 12.97 -25.24 -23.09
N LEU A 27 11.96 -25.28 -23.98
CA LEU A 27 11.86 -26.29 -25.02
C LEU A 27 13.08 -26.28 -25.95
N LEU A 28 13.59 -25.10 -26.33
CA LEU A 28 14.81 -24.99 -27.12
C LEU A 28 16.02 -25.58 -26.36
N CYS A 29 16.16 -25.24 -25.09
CA CYS A 29 17.24 -25.73 -24.24
C CYS A 29 17.19 -27.26 -24.07
N VAL A 30 16.02 -27.79 -23.70
CA VAL A 30 15.82 -29.23 -23.45
C VAL A 30 15.94 -30.03 -24.74
N SER A 31 15.38 -29.57 -25.87
CA SER A 31 15.47 -30.30 -27.15
C SER A 31 16.90 -30.45 -27.64
N VAL A 32 17.72 -29.39 -27.53
CA VAL A 32 19.13 -29.43 -27.92
C VAL A 32 19.98 -30.28 -26.97
N ALA A 33 19.65 -30.29 -25.68
CA ALA A 33 20.31 -31.16 -24.70
C ALA A 33 19.95 -32.65 -24.91
N MET A 34 18.72 -32.93 -25.32
CA MET A 34 18.21 -34.28 -25.55
C MET A 34 18.62 -34.87 -26.90
N ALA A 35 18.80 -34.05 -27.95
CA ALA A 35 19.06 -34.54 -29.31
C ALA A 35 20.25 -35.53 -29.43
N PRO A 36 21.39 -35.34 -28.74
CA PRO A 36 22.51 -36.30 -28.77
C PRO A 36 22.23 -37.64 -28.09
N LEU A 37 21.18 -37.71 -27.25
CA LEU A 37 20.79 -38.92 -26.51
C LEU A 37 19.88 -39.85 -27.34
N ASP A 38 19.59 -39.47 -28.59
CA ASP A 38 18.68 -40.18 -29.52
C ASP A 38 17.37 -40.65 -28.86
N PRO A 39 16.57 -39.71 -28.31
CA PRO A 39 15.43 -40.07 -27.50
C PRO A 39 14.30 -40.62 -28.37
N ALA A 40 13.57 -41.60 -27.82
CA ALA A 40 12.43 -42.20 -28.49
C ALA A 40 11.39 -41.15 -28.95
N PRO A 41 10.64 -41.39 -30.05
CA PRO A 41 9.72 -40.40 -30.63
C PRO A 41 8.66 -39.84 -29.66
N TRP A 42 8.24 -40.63 -28.66
CA TRP A 42 7.28 -40.19 -27.66
C TRP A 42 7.85 -39.07 -26.76
N VAL A 43 9.17 -39.04 -26.53
CA VAL A 43 9.84 -38.01 -25.73
C VAL A 43 9.77 -36.66 -26.45
N TRP A 44 9.96 -36.66 -27.77
CA TRP A 44 9.76 -35.47 -28.61
C TRP A 44 8.32 -34.94 -28.52
N GLY A 45 7.33 -35.85 -28.58
CA GLY A 45 5.93 -35.50 -28.38
C GLY A 45 5.67 -34.87 -27.01
N LEU A 46 6.27 -35.43 -25.95
CA LEU A 46 6.14 -34.90 -24.58
C LEU A 46 6.81 -33.52 -24.42
N MET A 47 7.99 -33.30 -25.02
CA MET A 47 8.66 -31.99 -25.03
C MET A 47 7.80 -30.93 -25.72
N LEU A 48 7.27 -31.23 -26.92
CA LEU A 48 6.40 -30.33 -27.66
C LEU A 48 5.11 -30.01 -26.89
N PHE A 49 4.52 -31.04 -26.26
CA PHE A 49 3.36 -30.84 -25.40
C PHE A 49 3.68 -29.93 -24.22
N ASN A 50 4.77 -30.18 -23.50
CA ASN A 50 5.16 -29.39 -22.34
C ASN A 50 5.54 -27.95 -22.69
N GLY A 51 6.28 -27.74 -23.79
CA GLY A 51 6.73 -26.42 -24.22
C GLY A 51 5.63 -25.55 -24.82
N LEU A 52 4.74 -26.15 -25.63
CA LEU A 52 3.79 -25.39 -26.46
C LEU A 52 2.35 -25.53 -26.01
N ILE A 53 1.90 -26.69 -25.54
CA ILE A 53 0.47 -26.95 -25.27
C ILE A 53 0.14 -26.68 -23.81
N TRP A 54 0.99 -27.16 -22.90
CA TRP A 54 0.79 -27.05 -21.45
C TRP A 54 0.55 -25.62 -20.94
N PRO A 55 1.28 -24.56 -21.37
CA PRO A 55 1.01 -23.19 -20.90
C PRO A 55 -0.44 -22.75 -21.13
N HIS A 56 -1.03 -23.12 -22.28
CA HIS A 56 -2.40 -22.80 -22.63
C HIS A 56 -3.40 -23.62 -21.81
N LEU A 57 -3.14 -24.91 -21.61
CA LEU A 57 -3.97 -25.77 -20.79
C LEU A 57 -3.98 -25.32 -19.33
N ALA A 58 -2.81 -25.03 -18.77
CA ALA A 58 -2.66 -24.51 -17.42
C ALA A 58 -3.47 -23.21 -17.23
N TYR A 59 -3.39 -22.28 -18.19
CA TYR A 59 -4.17 -21.04 -18.16
C TYR A 59 -5.67 -21.28 -18.26
N GLN A 60 -6.13 -22.15 -19.17
CA GLN A 60 -7.54 -22.51 -19.27
C GLN A 60 -8.05 -23.18 -17.99
N TRP A 61 -7.23 -24.02 -17.37
CA TRP A 61 -7.57 -24.71 -16.13
C TRP A 61 -7.69 -23.73 -14.96
N ALA A 62 -6.75 -22.79 -14.82
CA ALA A 62 -6.82 -21.74 -13.83
C ALA A 62 -8.05 -20.83 -14.04
N ARG A 63 -8.36 -20.47 -15.29
CA ARG A 63 -9.50 -19.61 -15.64
C ARG A 63 -10.85 -20.26 -15.35
N ARG A 64 -10.98 -21.57 -15.57
CA ARG A 64 -12.22 -22.33 -15.31
C ARG A 64 -12.36 -22.81 -13.86
N SER A 65 -11.32 -22.65 -13.03
CA SER A 65 -11.34 -23.09 -11.64
C SER A 65 -12.18 -22.16 -10.77
N PRO A 66 -12.98 -22.69 -9.81
CA PRO A 66 -13.68 -21.87 -8.81
C PRO A 66 -12.72 -21.11 -7.89
N ARG A 67 -11.46 -21.57 -7.79
CA ARG A 67 -10.39 -20.90 -7.04
C ARG A 67 -9.14 -20.76 -7.92
N PRO A 68 -9.08 -19.74 -8.81
CA PRO A 68 -8.00 -19.59 -9.78
C PRO A 68 -6.61 -19.49 -9.13
N TYR A 69 -6.52 -18.83 -7.97
CA TYR A 69 -5.27 -18.68 -7.23
C TYR A 69 -4.63 -20.03 -6.85
N HIS A 70 -5.40 -20.95 -6.27
CA HIS A 70 -4.91 -22.27 -5.89
C HIS A 70 -4.63 -23.16 -7.10
N ALA A 71 -5.46 -23.07 -8.14
CA ALA A 71 -5.22 -23.79 -9.40
C ALA A 71 -3.88 -23.37 -10.02
N GLU A 72 -3.56 -22.08 -9.95
CA GLU A 72 -2.30 -21.57 -10.48
C GLU A 72 -1.08 -22.01 -9.66
N HIS A 73 -1.19 -22.09 -8.33
CA HIS A 73 -0.13 -22.67 -7.49
C HIS A 73 0.10 -24.15 -7.82
N ARG A 74 -0.97 -24.91 -8.08
CA ARG A 74 -0.83 -26.30 -8.52
C ARG A 74 -0.14 -26.38 -9.89
N ASN A 75 -0.50 -25.51 -10.84
CA ASN A 75 0.15 -25.48 -12.15
C ASN A 75 1.65 -25.20 -12.03
N LEU A 76 2.06 -24.28 -11.15
CA LEU A 76 3.48 -24.02 -10.87
C LEU A 76 4.22 -25.22 -10.26
N LEU A 77 3.57 -26.00 -9.38
CA LEU A 77 4.16 -27.23 -8.87
C LEU A 77 4.32 -28.28 -9.98
N VAL A 78 3.39 -28.36 -10.92
CA VAL A 78 3.52 -29.20 -12.12
C VAL A 78 4.67 -28.72 -13.00
N ASP A 79 4.81 -27.40 -13.21
CA ASP A 79 5.94 -26.82 -13.95
C ASP A 79 7.27 -27.20 -13.30
N ALA A 80 7.37 -27.06 -11.97
CA ALA A 80 8.57 -27.40 -11.20
C ALA A 80 8.87 -28.91 -11.29
N PHE A 81 7.86 -29.76 -11.15
CA PHE A 81 8.02 -31.21 -11.33
C PHE A 81 8.53 -31.56 -12.73
N MET A 82 7.95 -30.97 -13.78
CA MET A 82 8.41 -31.16 -15.17
C MET A 82 9.84 -30.65 -15.37
N GLY A 83 10.22 -29.54 -14.73
CA GLY A 83 11.60 -29.05 -14.73
C GLY A 83 12.59 -30.08 -14.16
N GLY A 84 12.26 -30.68 -13.01
CA GLY A 84 13.07 -31.75 -12.42
C GLY A 84 13.13 -33.02 -13.29
N PHE A 85 11.99 -33.41 -13.89
CA PHE A 85 11.93 -34.52 -14.83
C PHE A 85 12.87 -34.32 -16.03
N TRP A 86 12.88 -33.12 -16.63
CA TRP A 86 13.77 -32.81 -17.74
C TRP A 86 15.24 -32.76 -17.34
N VAL A 87 15.58 -32.28 -16.13
CA VAL A 87 16.95 -32.32 -15.60
C VAL A 87 17.49 -33.76 -15.57
N ALA A 88 16.67 -34.71 -15.11
CA ALA A 88 17.03 -36.12 -15.12
C ALA A 88 17.09 -36.70 -16.54
N ALA A 89 16.15 -36.35 -17.41
CA ALA A 89 16.12 -36.80 -18.81
C ALA A 89 17.36 -36.38 -19.60
N MET A 90 17.82 -35.14 -19.37
CA MET A 90 19.05 -34.59 -19.96
C MET A 90 20.33 -35.13 -19.30
N GLN A 91 20.24 -36.15 -18.45
CA GLN A 91 21.36 -36.78 -17.76
C GLN A 91 22.23 -35.76 -17.00
N PHE A 92 21.57 -34.80 -16.34
CA PHE A 92 22.21 -33.78 -15.52
C PHE A 92 23.28 -32.96 -16.24
N ASN A 93 23.11 -32.71 -17.55
CA ASN A 93 24.00 -31.80 -18.27
C ASN A 93 24.05 -30.43 -17.55
N PRO A 94 25.24 -29.93 -17.13
CA PRO A 94 25.35 -28.85 -16.15
C PRO A 94 24.59 -27.57 -16.54
N LEU A 95 24.77 -27.08 -17.77
CA LEU A 95 24.23 -25.79 -18.17
C LEU A 95 22.70 -25.83 -18.42
N PRO A 96 22.14 -26.78 -19.22
CA PRO A 96 20.69 -26.94 -19.35
C PRO A 96 19.99 -27.23 -18.03
N SER A 97 20.63 -28.00 -17.13
CA SER A 97 20.06 -28.32 -15.83
C SER A 97 20.03 -27.09 -14.92
N ALA A 98 21.14 -26.36 -14.81
CA ALA A 98 21.23 -25.15 -14.00
C ALA A 98 20.24 -24.07 -14.48
N THR A 99 20.10 -23.88 -15.79
CA THR A 99 19.15 -22.92 -16.36
C THR A 99 17.70 -23.31 -16.11
N THR A 100 17.36 -24.59 -16.25
CA THR A 100 16.02 -25.11 -15.95
C THR A 100 15.67 -24.94 -14.46
N ILE A 101 16.57 -25.35 -13.56
CA ILE A 101 16.38 -25.20 -12.11
C ILE A 101 16.22 -23.72 -11.73
N SER A 102 17.07 -22.85 -12.29
CA SER A 102 17.01 -21.41 -12.05
C SER A 102 15.70 -20.79 -12.53
N MET A 103 15.22 -21.18 -13.72
CA MET A 103 13.92 -20.78 -14.26
C MET A 103 12.77 -21.18 -13.31
N MET A 104 12.76 -22.43 -12.84
CA MET A 104 11.72 -22.91 -11.91
C MET A 104 11.78 -22.18 -10.57
N ALA A 105 12.98 -21.96 -10.03
CA ALA A 105 13.17 -21.21 -8.79
C ALA A 105 12.66 -19.76 -8.91
N MET A 106 12.99 -19.07 -10.01
CA MET A 106 12.52 -17.73 -10.29
C MET A 106 10.99 -17.65 -10.38
N ASN A 107 10.33 -18.57 -11.10
CA ASN A 107 8.87 -18.67 -11.14
C ASN A 107 8.28 -18.86 -9.72
N ASN A 108 8.84 -19.78 -8.94
CA ASN A 108 8.32 -20.10 -7.61
C ASN A 108 8.42 -18.90 -6.64
N VAL A 109 9.56 -18.20 -6.66
CA VAL A 109 9.78 -17.02 -5.80
C VAL A 109 8.92 -15.83 -6.23
N ALA A 110 8.86 -15.55 -7.53
CA ALA A 110 8.12 -14.41 -8.07
C ALA A 110 6.63 -14.43 -7.70
N ILE A 111 6.05 -15.62 -7.46
CA ILE A 111 4.62 -15.79 -7.22
C ILE A 111 4.29 -16.19 -5.78
N GLY A 112 4.96 -17.21 -5.24
CA GLY A 112 4.64 -17.78 -3.93
C GLY A 112 5.66 -17.45 -2.83
N GLY A 113 6.69 -16.68 -3.15
CA GLY A 113 7.75 -16.31 -2.22
C GLY A 113 8.60 -17.49 -1.76
N LEU A 114 9.36 -17.28 -0.69
CA LEU A 114 10.36 -18.26 -0.22
C LEU A 114 9.74 -19.58 0.28
N ARG A 115 8.53 -19.52 0.86
CA ARG A 115 7.82 -20.73 1.30
C ARG A 115 7.43 -21.62 0.13
N PHE A 116 7.01 -21.02 -0.98
CA PHE A 116 6.63 -21.77 -2.17
C PHE A 116 7.85 -22.28 -2.94
N LEU A 117 8.99 -21.60 -2.86
CA LEU A 117 10.26 -22.13 -3.37
C LEU A 117 10.57 -23.52 -2.81
N LEU A 118 10.41 -23.73 -1.51
CA LEU A 118 10.63 -25.04 -0.87
C LEU A 118 9.71 -26.12 -1.48
N ALA A 119 8.41 -25.84 -1.61
CA ALA A 119 7.46 -26.77 -2.21
C ALA A 119 7.81 -27.09 -3.67
N GLY A 120 8.25 -26.08 -4.43
CA GLY A 120 8.72 -26.26 -5.81
C GLY A 120 10.03 -27.04 -5.91
N THR A 121 10.94 -26.90 -4.95
CA THR A 121 12.16 -27.72 -4.86
C THR A 121 11.80 -29.18 -4.58
N VAL A 122 10.86 -29.45 -3.67
CA VAL A 122 10.35 -30.81 -3.44
C VAL A 122 9.73 -31.40 -4.71
N ALA A 123 8.93 -30.61 -5.42
CA ALA A 123 8.34 -31.03 -6.70
C ALA A 123 9.43 -31.36 -7.75
N GLN A 124 10.49 -30.56 -7.85
CA GLN A 124 11.63 -30.84 -8.72
C GLN A 124 12.35 -32.15 -8.35
N VAL A 125 12.60 -32.38 -7.06
CA VAL A 125 13.24 -33.63 -6.60
C VAL A 125 12.38 -34.86 -6.95
N LEU A 126 11.06 -34.75 -6.77
CA LEU A 126 10.14 -35.81 -7.20
C LEU A 126 10.16 -36.02 -8.71
N GLY A 127 10.25 -34.94 -9.49
CA GLY A 127 10.39 -34.98 -10.95
C GLY A 127 11.65 -35.70 -11.38
N VAL A 128 12.78 -35.38 -10.76
CA VAL A 128 14.06 -36.07 -10.97
C VAL A 128 13.91 -37.57 -10.69
N GLY A 129 13.30 -37.93 -9.55
CA GLY A 129 13.09 -39.33 -9.18
C GLY A 129 12.28 -40.10 -10.22
N VAL A 130 11.21 -39.50 -10.75
CA VAL A 130 10.42 -40.11 -11.85
C VAL A 130 11.23 -40.18 -13.15
N GLY A 131 12.04 -39.17 -13.45
CA GLY A 131 12.93 -39.17 -14.60
C GLY A 131 13.92 -40.35 -14.59
N TRP A 132 14.51 -40.66 -13.44
CA TRP A 132 15.41 -41.81 -13.29
C TRP A 132 14.74 -43.19 -13.42
N LEU A 133 13.43 -43.27 -13.24
CA LEU A 133 12.69 -44.52 -13.50
C LEU A 133 12.53 -44.77 -15.00
N ILE A 134 12.61 -43.72 -15.83
CA ILE A 134 12.35 -43.79 -17.28
C ILE A 134 13.65 -43.70 -18.09
N PHE A 135 14.59 -42.87 -17.65
CA PHE A 135 15.88 -42.66 -18.28
C PHE A 135 17.00 -43.21 -17.40
N THR A 136 18.02 -43.80 -18.02
CA THR A 136 19.17 -44.33 -17.30
C THR A 136 19.87 -43.22 -16.52
N PRO A 137 20.10 -43.40 -15.19
CA PRO A 137 20.74 -42.38 -14.37
C PRO A 137 22.21 -42.25 -14.77
N LEU A 138 22.51 -41.20 -15.54
CA LEU A 138 23.84 -40.85 -16.00
C LEU A 138 24.09 -39.36 -15.76
N PHE A 139 25.37 -39.00 -15.69
CA PHE A 139 25.84 -37.63 -15.53
C PHE A 139 26.79 -37.30 -16.69
N ILE A 140 26.40 -36.35 -17.53
CA ILE A 140 27.24 -35.85 -18.63
C ILE A 140 27.86 -34.52 -18.19
N PRO A 141 29.16 -34.47 -17.84
CA PRO A 141 29.79 -33.26 -17.32
C PRO A 141 30.04 -32.19 -18.39
N GLU A 142 30.15 -32.58 -19.66
CA GLU A 142 30.51 -31.67 -20.75
C GLU A 142 29.27 -31.05 -21.40
N THR A 143 29.31 -29.74 -21.64
CA THR A 143 28.28 -29.01 -22.37
C THR A 143 28.79 -28.64 -23.76
N SER A 144 28.08 -29.05 -24.81
CA SER A 144 28.46 -28.72 -26.19
C SER A 144 28.21 -27.23 -26.54
N GLN A 145 28.89 -26.72 -27.57
CA GLN A 145 28.69 -25.35 -28.05
C GLN A 145 27.23 -25.08 -28.45
N LEU A 146 26.56 -26.05 -29.07
CA LEU A 146 25.16 -25.92 -29.46
C LEU A 146 24.25 -25.83 -28.23
N GLN A 147 24.49 -26.65 -27.20
CA GLN A 147 23.76 -26.59 -25.92
C GLN A 147 23.97 -25.25 -25.21
N LEU A 148 25.20 -24.72 -25.24
CA LEU A 148 25.51 -23.39 -24.70
C LEU A 148 24.70 -22.31 -25.39
N TYR A 149 24.74 -22.24 -26.72
CA TYR A 149 23.99 -21.22 -27.46
C TYR A 149 22.47 -21.37 -27.31
N ALA A 150 21.95 -22.59 -27.18
CA ALA A 150 20.54 -22.84 -26.92
C ALA A 150 20.07 -22.33 -25.55
N CYS A 151 20.97 -22.27 -24.55
CA CYS A 151 20.66 -21.77 -23.21
C CYS A 151 20.70 -20.23 -23.13
N LEU A 152 21.45 -19.54 -23.99
CA LEU A 152 21.63 -18.08 -23.91
C LEU A 152 20.31 -17.29 -23.95
N PRO A 153 19.34 -17.59 -24.86
CA PRO A 153 18.07 -16.88 -24.86
C PRO A 153 17.31 -17.04 -23.54
N LEU A 154 17.30 -18.24 -22.97
CA LEU A 154 16.67 -18.50 -21.68
C LEU A 154 17.38 -17.75 -20.54
N MET A 155 18.71 -17.71 -20.52
CA MET A 155 19.46 -17.00 -19.48
C MET A 155 19.33 -15.48 -19.56
N CYS A 156 19.26 -14.92 -20.76
CA CYS A 156 19.26 -13.47 -20.96
C CYS A 156 17.83 -12.90 -20.97
N PHE A 157 16.94 -13.46 -21.79
CA PHE A 157 15.61 -12.87 -22.02
C PHE A 157 14.63 -13.20 -20.91
N TYR A 158 14.65 -14.43 -20.37
CA TYR A 158 13.64 -14.82 -19.40
C TYR A 158 13.73 -14.06 -18.06
N PRO A 159 14.91 -13.90 -17.41
CA PRO A 159 15.03 -13.05 -16.23
C PRO A 159 14.63 -11.60 -16.48
N LEU A 160 14.95 -11.05 -17.67
CA LEU A 160 14.55 -9.69 -18.04
C LEU A 160 13.01 -9.57 -18.13
N VAL A 161 12.36 -10.51 -18.83
CA VAL A 161 10.90 -10.54 -18.97
C VAL A 161 10.24 -10.68 -17.60
N LEU A 162 10.71 -11.61 -16.76
CA LEU A 162 10.17 -11.81 -15.41
C LEU A 162 10.40 -10.58 -14.53
N GLY A 163 11.58 -9.96 -14.59
CA GLY A 163 11.94 -8.75 -13.87
C GLY A 163 11.04 -7.56 -14.25
N LEU A 164 10.79 -7.34 -15.54
CA LEU A 164 9.88 -6.30 -16.02
C LEU A 164 8.43 -6.53 -15.55
N ILE A 165 7.98 -7.79 -15.57
CA ILE A 165 6.65 -8.16 -15.06
C ILE A 165 6.56 -7.85 -13.56
N CYS A 166 7.56 -8.26 -12.76
CA CYS A 166 7.59 -8.00 -11.32
C CYS A 166 7.64 -6.50 -11.01
N PHE A 167 8.48 -5.75 -11.73
CA PHE A 167 8.60 -4.30 -11.57
C PHE A 167 7.28 -3.57 -11.86
N ARG A 168 6.63 -3.87 -12.99
CA ARG A 168 5.33 -3.28 -13.33
C ARG A 168 4.27 -3.57 -12.28
N GLN A 169 4.28 -4.77 -11.70
CA GLN A 169 3.35 -5.13 -10.63
C GLN A 169 3.61 -4.35 -9.35
N ALA A 170 4.86 -4.29 -8.90
CA ALA A 170 5.24 -3.51 -7.72
C ALA A 170 4.88 -2.03 -7.88
N TYR A 171 5.15 -1.47 -9.06
CA TYR A 171 4.81 -0.08 -9.39
C TYR A 171 3.30 0.17 -9.37
N THR A 172 2.51 -0.68 -10.04
CA THR A 172 1.05 -0.53 -10.10
C THR A 172 0.41 -0.64 -8.72
N LEU A 173 0.87 -1.60 -7.91
CA LEU A 173 0.39 -1.78 -6.54
C LEU A 173 0.72 -0.56 -5.68
N GLY A 174 1.94 -0.02 -5.82
CA GLY A 174 2.35 1.21 -5.14
C GLY A 174 1.47 2.40 -5.50
N ARG A 175 1.15 2.57 -6.79
CA ARG A 175 0.26 3.64 -7.27
C ARG A 175 -1.17 3.49 -6.74
N GLN A 176 -1.76 2.30 -6.83
CA GLN A 176 -3.11 2.03 -6.31
C GLN A 176 -3.20 2.29 -4.79
N LYS A 177 -2.15 1.92 -4.05
CA LYS A 177 -2.07 2.23 -2.61
C LYS A 177 -2.09 3.74 -2.37
N ARG A 178 -1.36 4.53 -3.16
CA ARG A 178 -1.35 6.00 -3.04
C ARG A 178 -2.71 6.61 -3.39
N GLU A 179 -3.35 6.14 -4.46
CA GLU A 179 -4.70 6.59 -4.83
C GLU A 179 -5.73 6.28 -3.74
N LEU A 180 -5.68 5.08 -3.15
CA LEU A 180 -6.53 4.73 -2.01
C LEU A 180 -6.28 5.61 -0.78
N LEU A 181 -5.02 5.93 -0.50
CA LEU A 181 -4.67 6.83 0.59
C LEU A 181 -5.12 8.27 0.31
N ALA A 182 -5.05 8.74 -0.95
CA ALA A 182 -5.54 10.05 -1.36
C ALA A 182 -7.08 10.16 -1.29
N LEU A 183 -7.80 9.06 -1.53
CA LEU A 183 -9.26 8.97 -1.36
C LEU A 183 -9.69 8.75 0.09
N SER A 184 -8.76 8.51 1.01
CA SER A 184 -9.07 8.40 2.44
C SER A 184 -9.62 9.74 2.92
N ARG A 185 -10.78 9.74 3.56
CA ARG A 185 -11.32 10.95 4.23
C ARG A 185 -10.75 11.17 5.64
N THR A 186 -9.98 10.21 6.14
CA THR A 186 -9.51 10.22 7.52
C THR A 186 -7.99 10.26 7.60
N ASP A 187 -7.46 11.00 8.57
CA ASP A 187 -6.05 10.99 8.92
C ASP A 187 -5.67 9.65 9.55
N SER A 188 -4.60 9.04 9.06
CA SER A 188 -4.20 7.67 9.45
C SER A 188 -3.69 7.57 10.89
N LEU A 189 -3.18 8.66 11.47
CA LEU A 189 -2.62 8.68 12.81
C LEU A 189 -3.71 8.90 13.87
N THR A 190 -4.59 9.86 13.63
CA THR A 190 -5.58 10.34 14.60
C THR A 190 -6.96 9.72 14.38
N GLY A 191 -7.25 9.24 13.17
CA GLY A 191 -8.57 8.76 12.77
C GLY A 191 -9.65 9.86 12.80
N LEU A 192 -9.27 11.14 12.79
CA LEU A 192 -10.17 12.27 12.52
C LEU A 192 -10.31 12.46 11.01
N LEU A 193 -11.15 13.39 10.58
CA LEU A 193 -11.12 13.84 9.18
C LEU A 193 -9.73 14.40 8.84
N ASN A 194 -9.26 14.15 7.63
CA ASN A 194 -8.06 14.85 7.16
C ASN A 194 -8.41 16.26 6.68
N HIS A 195 -7.38 17.07 6.41
CA HIS A 195 -7.48 18.44 5.91
C HIS A 195 -8.56 18.63 4.83
N GLY A 196 -8.49 17.84 3.76
CA GLY A 196 -9.43 17.94 2.65
C GLY A 196 -10.87 17.61 3.06
N ALA A 197 -11.08 16.47 3.72
CA ALA A 197 -12.43 16.05 4.11
C ALA A 197 -13.07 16.96 5.16
N TRP A 198 -12.27 17.58 6.04
CA TRP A 198 -12.77 18.56 6.99
C TRP A 198 -13.14 19.88 6.29
N LYS A 199 -12.32 20.36 5.35
CA LYS A 199 -12.64 21.55 4.54
C LYS A 199 -13.94 21.37 3.76
N ASP A 200 -14.17 20.18 3.19
CA ASP A 200 -15.43 19.85 2.53
C ASP A 200 -16.63 19.97 3.49
N GLN A 201 -16.47 19.54 4.75
CA GLN A 201 -17.54 19.68 5.75
C GLN A 201 -17.76 21.12 6.18
N MET A 202 -16.70 21.92 6.28
CA MET A 202 -16.80 23.34 6.59
C MET A 202 -17.56 24.09 5.50
N GLU A 203 -17.29 23.82 4.22
CA GLU A 203 -18.04 24.41 3.11
C GLU A 203 -19.52 24.03 3.17
N VAL A 204 -19.83 22.75 3.42
CA VAL A 204 -21.22 22.28 3.58
C VAL A 204 -21.93 23.01 4.74
N GLU A 205 -21.23 23.19 5.87
CA GLU A 205 -21.77 23.89 7.03
C GLU A 205 -21.97 25.37 6.76
N PHE A 206 -21.00 26.04 6.15
CA PHE A 206 -21.09 27.45 5.77
C PHE A 206 -22.30 27.72 4.89
N GLN A 207 -22.52 26.89 3.87
CA GLN A 207 -23.69 26.96 3.01
C GLN A 207 -25.00 26.69 3.76
N ARG A 208 -24.98 25.85 4.82
CA ARG A 208 -26.14 25.65 5.70
C ARG A 208 -26.44 26.93 6.50
N CYS A 209 -25.42 27.51 7.13
CA CYS A 209 -25.54 28.73 7.93
C CYS A 209 -26.06 29.91 7.09
N GLN A 210 -25.55 30.10 5.87
CA GLN A 210 -26.07 31.12 4.95
C GLN A 210 -27.55 30.95 4.64
N ARG A 211 -28.00 29.71 4.35
CA ARG A 211 -29.41 29.45 4.00
C ARG A 211 -30.36 29.62 5.19
N GLN A 212 -29.94 29.22 6.39
CA GLN A 212 -30.79 29.22 7.58
C GLN A 212 -30.71 30.53 8.37
N GLN A 213 -29.74 31.39 8.06
CA GLN A 213 -29.36 32.54 8.89
C GLN A 213 -29.17 32.16 10.36
N GLN A 214 -28.71 30.93 10.58
CA GLN A 214 -28.49 30.33 11.88
C GLN A 214 -27.03 29.90 11.91
N GLY A 215 -26.31 30.41 12.90
CA GLY A 215 -24.84 30.36 12.91
C GLY A 215 -24.26 29.08 13.52
N GLY A 216 -22.95 29.01 13.46
CA GLY A 216 -22.13 28.07 14.23
C GLY A 216 -20.81 28.74 14.58
N ALA A 217 -19.89 27.98 15.15
CA ALA A 217 -18.51 28.43 15.34
C ALA A 217 -17.55 27.41 14.75
N ILE A 218 -16.38 27.88 14.33
CA ILE A 218 -15.24 27.01 14.05
C ILE A 218 -14.12 27.31 15.04
N ALA A 219 -13.33 26.30 15.35
CA ALA A 219 -12.13 26.42 16.17
C ALA A 219 -10.92 25.86 15.42
N LEU A 220 -9.82 26.61 15.39
CA LEU A 220 -8.49 26.15 15.00
C LEU A 220 -7.65 25.97 16.26
N ILE A 221 -6.99 24.82 16.37
CA ILE A 221 -6.30 24.36 17.55
C ILE A 221 -4.87 24.00 17.14
N ASP A 222 -3.88 24.51 17.85
CA ASP A 222 -2.47 24.21 17.64
C ASP A 222 -1.84 23.67 18.93
N ILE A 223 -1.00 22.65 18.80
CA ILE A 223 -0.22 22.13 19.91
C ILE A 223 1.03 23.01 20.12
N ASP A 224 1.07 23.70 21.25
CA ASP A 224 2.15 24.61 21.56
C ASP A 224 3.50 23.87 21.61
N HIS A 225 4.50 24.43 20.92
CA HIS A 225 5.87 23.93 20.92
C HIS A 225 6.02 22.48 20.44
N PHE A 226 5.12 21.97 19.60
CA PHE A 226 5.15 20.58 19.13
C PHE A 226 6.49 20.14 18.52
N LYS A 227 7.16 21.02 17.77
CA LYS A 227 8.50 20.76 17.24
C LYS A 227 9.52 20.47 18.37
N SER A 228 9.50 21.25 19.45
CA SER A 228 10.39 21.04 20.59
C SER A 228 10.11 19.71 21.30
N ILE A 229 8.85 19.27 21.34
CA ILE A 229 8.47 17.95 21.88
C ILE A 229 9.10 16.85 21.03
N ASN A 230 8.99 16.93 19.70
CA ASN A 230 9.62 15.96 18.81
C ASN A 230 11.15 15.96 18.93
N ASP A 231 11.76 17.14 19.03
CA ASP A 231 13.22 17.27 19.12
C ASP A 231 13.76 16.74 20.46
N THR A 232 12.99 16.85 21.55
CA THR A 232 13.42 16.46 22.91
C THR A 232 13.07 15.01 23.24
N TYR A 233 11.87 14.55 22.88
CA TYR A 233 11.31 13.25 23.28
C TYR A 233 11.16 12.26 22.10
N GLY A 234 11.49 12.71 20.88
CA GLY A 234 11.40 11.92 19.65
C GLY A 234 9.99 11.91 19.03
N HIS A 235 9.92 11.58 17.74
CA HIS A 235 8.67 11.55 16.97
C HIS A 235 7.60 10.61 17.54
N VAL A 236 8.00 9.53 18.21
CA VAL A 236 7.05 8.60 18.84
C VAL A 236 6.27 9.29 19.96
N ALA A 237 6.91 10.17 20.73
CA ALA A 237 6.24 10.95 21.77
C ALA A 237 5.26 11.96 21.15
N GLY A 238 5.67 12.67 20.10
CA GLY A 238 4.77 13.57 19.35
C GLY A 238 3.54 12.86 18.81
N ASP A 239 3.71 11.66 18.25
CA ASP A 239 2.59 10.82 17.80
C ASP A 239 1.62 10.45 18.94
N ILE A 240 2.12 10.22 20.16
CA ILE A 240 1.28 9.96 21.33
C ILE A 240 0.45 11.20 21.68
N VAL A 241 1.06 12.38 21.71
CA VAL A 241 0.39 13.67 21.96
C VAL A 241 -0.74 13.91 20.95
N LEU A 242 -0.47 13.72 19.65
CA LEU A 242 -1.46 13.86 18.58
C LEU A 242 -2.65 12.89 18.74
N ARG A 243 -2.38 11.62 19.09
CA ARG A 243 -3.44 10.63 19.33
C ARG A 243 -4.28 10.97 20.57
N GLN A 244 -3.66 11.50 21.63
CA GLN A 244 -4.37 11.91 22.83
C GLN A 244 -5.30 13.11 22.58
N LEU A 245 -4.83 14.13 21.83
CA LEU A 245 -5.68 15.24 21.44
C LEU A 245 -6.90 14.77 20.64
N SER A 246 -6.67 13.92 19.63
CA SER A 246 -7.76 13.31 18.85
C SER A 246 -8.77 12.55 19.70
N LYS A 247 -8.28 11.74 20.66
CA LYS A 247 -9.15 10.99 21.57
C LYS A 247 -10.01 11.94 22.42
N MET A 248 -9.42 13.01 22.94
CA MET A 248 -10.17 13.98 23.73
C MET A 248 -11.16 14.79 22.91
N LEU A 249 -10.81 15.18 21.68
CA LEU A 249 -11.78 15.79 20.76
C LEU A 249 -12.98 14.87 20.57
N LYS A 250 -12.77 13.58 20.26
CA LYS A 250 -13.86 12.60 20.09
C LYS A 250 -14.71 12.39 21.34
N GLN A 251 -14.14 12.57 22.53
CA GLN A 251 -14.83 12.33 23.81
C GLN A 251 -15.58 13.56 24.33
N ASN A 252 -15.12 14.78 24.00
CA ASN A 252 -15.68 16.02 24.54
C ASN A 252 -16.61 16.73 23.55
N LEU A 253 -16.58 16.35 22.27
CA LEU A 253 -17.44 16.93 21.23
C LEU A 253 -18.78 16.20 21.12
N ARG A 254 -19.82 16.93 20.72
CA ARG A 254 -21.16 16.39 20.45
C ARG A 254 -21.13 15.55 19.17
N ALA A 255 -22.13 14.68 19.00
CA ALA A 255 -22.26 13.86 17.78
C ALA A 255 -22.39 14.69 16.49
N THR A 256 -22.86 15.93 16.59
CA THR A 256 -23.00 16.89 15.49
C THR A 256 -21.72 17.66 15.18
N ASP A 257 -20.78 17.71 16.13
CA ASP A 257 -19.55 18.47 15.97
C ASP A 257 -18.55 17.69 15.11
N ILE A 258 -17.79 18.41 14.27
CA ILE A 258 -16.94 17.79 13.25
C ILE A 258 -15.49 18.16 13.50
N ALA A 259 -14.67 17.19 13.90
CA ALA A 259 -13.24 17.38 14.13
C ALA A 259 -12.37 16.82 13.00
N GLY A 260 -11.34 17.58 12.64
CA GLY A 260 -10.33 17.22 11.65
C GLY A 260 -8.91 17.51 12.12
N ARG A 261 -7.94 16.87 11.48
CA ARG A 261 -6.53 17.24 11.56
C ARG A 261 -6.20 18.07 10.32
N TYR A 262 -5.98 19.37 10.53
CA TYR A 262 -5.77 20.35 9.48
C TYR A 262 -4.32 20.32 8.97
N GLY A 263 -3.35 20.15 9.89
CA GLY A 263 -1.92 20.18 9.61
C GLY A 263 -1.13 19.16 10.42
N GLY A 264 0.19 19.34 10.51
CA GLY A 264 1.06 18.46 11.29
C GLY A 264 0.63 18.38 12.75
N ASP A 265 0.51 19.52 13.40
CA ASP A 265 0.14 19.75 14.79
C ASP A 265 -1.16 20.54 14.95
N GLU A 266 -1.80 20.88 13.84
CA GLU A 266 -3.02 21.69 13.79
C GLU A 266 -4.27 20.82 13.65
N PHE A 267 -5.27 21.13 14.46
CA PHE A 267 -6.57 20.50 14.51
C PHE A 267 -7.65 21.56 14.31
N CYS A 268 -8.80 21.12 13.84
CA CYS A 268 -9.90 22.00 13.55
C CYS A 268 -11.23 21.36 13.95
N VAL A 269 -12.17 22.18 14.40
CA VAL A 269 -13.49 21.73 14.86
C VAL A 269 -14.55 22.65 14.29
N ILE A 270 -15.60 22.06 13.73
CA ILE A 270 -16.85 22.76 13.37
C ILE A 270 -17.85 22.47 14.49
N LEU A 271 -18.47 23.53 15.01
CA LEU A 271 -19.44 23.49 16.11
C LEU A 271 -20.79 24.04 15.59
N PRO A 272 -21.60 23.19 14.93
CA PRO A 272 -22.91 23.57 14.43
C PRO A 272 -23.81 24.12 15.52
N ASP A 273 -24.57 25.18 15.20
CA ASP A 273 -25.62 25.75 16.05
C ASP A 273 -25.14 26.09 17.47
N LEU A 274 -23.86 26.42 17.62
CA LEU A 274 -23.25 26.77 18.90
C LEU A 274 -22.79 28.23 18.90
N PRO A 275 -23.36 29.08 19.78
CA PRO A 275 -22.93 30.47 19.91
C PRO A 275 -21.46 30.58 20.34
N LEU A 276 -20.76 31.63 19.88
CA LEU A 276 -19.33 31.84 20.12
C LEU A 276 -18.93 31.72 21.60
N CYS A 277 -19.70 32.33 22.52
CA CYS A 277 -19.42 32.25 23.97
C CYS A 277 -19.47 30.80 24.50
N SER A 278 -20.44 30.01 24.01
CA SER A 278 -20.57 28.60 24.40
C SER A 278 -19.47 27.75 23.78
N ALA A 279 -19.14 28.01 22.50
CA ALA A 279 -18.02 27.38 21.81
C ALA A 279 -16.69 27.65 22.52
N GLY A 280 -16.45 28.90 22.94
CA GLY A 280 -15.29 29.28 23.73
C GLY A 280 -15.21 28.52 25.06
N SER A 281 -16.35 28.38 25.76
CA SER A 281 -16.40 27.61 27.01
C SER A 281 -16.05 26.13 26.83
N VAL A 282 -16.52 25.50 25.74
CA VAL A 282 -16.19 24.11 25.40
C VAL A 282 -14.70 23.97 25.08
N MET A 283 -14.14 24.90 24.30
CA MET A 283 -12.72 24.88 23.93
C MET A 283 -11.80 25.19 25.11
N GLU A 284 -12.22 26.04 26.04
CA GLU A 284 -11.48 26.32 27.28
C GLU A 284 -11.40 25.07 28.15
N ALA A 285 -12.52 24.35 28.30
CA ALA A 285 -12.56 23.09 29.04
C ALA A 285 -11.69 22.00 28.38
N LEU A 286 -11.63 21.95 27.04
CA LEU A 286 -10.74 21.05 26.31
C LEU A 286 -9.26 21.41 26.56
N ARG A 287 -8.92 22.71 26.48
CA ARG A 287 -7.56 23.23 26.74
C ARG A 287 -7.09 22.87 28.14
N ASP A 288 -7.90 23.14 29.16
CA ASP A 288 -7.58 22.85 30.55
C ASP A 288 -7.36 21.35 30.77
N ARG A 289 -8.27 20.50 30.26
CA ARG A 289 -8.12 19.04 30.35
C ARG A 289 -6.82 18.58 29.69
N PHE A 290 -6.50 19.09 28.50
CA PHE A 290 -5.29 18.74 27.78
C PHE A 290 -4.02 19.17 28.52
N ALA A 291 -4.01 20.36 29.12
CA ALA A 291 -2.88 20.86 29.91
C ALA A 291 -2.61 20.03 31.19
N THR A 292 -3.63 19.34 31.71
CA THR A 292 -3.53 18.49 32.91
C THR A 292 -3.26 17.01 32.62
N LEU A 293 -3.15 16.61 31.34
CA LEU A 293 -2.86 15.23 30.99
C LEU A 293 -1.47 14.81 31.48
N GLY A 294 -1.42 13.73 32.25
CA GLY A 294 -0.19 13.01 32.57
C GLY A 294 0.18 12.06 31.43
N TYR A 295 1.42 12.11 30.97
CA TYR A 295 1.94 11.19 29.97
C TYR A 295 2.67 10.05 30.69
N GLU A 296 2.14 8.82 30.59
CA GLU A 296 2.65 7.65 31.33
C GLU A 296 4.15 7.37 31.11
N HIS A 297 4.66 7.65 29.91
CA HIS A 297 6.07 7.46 29.57
C HIS A 297 6.97 8.61 30.02
N ASP A 298 6.43 9.81 30.26
CA ASP A 298 7.20 10.95 30.74
C ASP A 298 6.32 11.93 31.54
N PRO A 299 6.29 11.78 32.88
CA PRO A 299 5.49 12.65 33.75
C PRO A 299 5.88 14.13 33.73
N ALA A 300 7.06 14.48 33.20
CA ALA A 300 7.52 15.86 33.09
C ALA A 300 7.03 16.57 31.82
N LEU A 301 6.52 15.81 30.84
CA LEU A 301 6.01 16.37 29.58
C LEU A 301 4.74 17.21 29.86
N LYS A 302 4.88 18.52 29.69
CA LYS A 302 3.76 19.48 29.74
C LYS A 302 3.47 19.95 28.33
N VAL A 303 2.22 19.78 27.90
CA VAL A 303 1.76 20.20 26.57
C VAL A 303 0.52 21.06 26.73
N SER A 304 0.45 22.17 26.01
CA SER A 304 -0.68 23.08 26.00
C SER A 304 -1.20 23.30 24.58
N LEU A 305 -2.38 23.92 24.49
CA LEU A 305 -3.03 24.24 23.22
C LEU A 305 -3.24 25.75 23.12
N SER A 306 -2.99 26.30 21.94
CA SER A 306 -3.50 27.60 21.52
C SER A 306 -4.72 27.38 20.63
N ILE A 307 -5.82 28.11 20.88
CA ILE A 307 -7.08 27.92 20.16
C ILE A 307 -7.61 29.26 19.68
N GLY A 308 -7.91 29.37 18.39
CA GLY A 308 -8.65 30.48 17.79
C GLY A 308 -10.07 30.07 17.42
N LEU A 309 -11.08 30.85 17.80
CA LEU A 309 -12.47 30.64 17.39
C LEU A 309 -13.00 31.78 16.54
N ALA A 310 -13.87 31.46 15.60
CA ALA A 310 -14.68 32.44 14.88
C ALA A 310 -16.14 31.99 14.81
N ALA A 311 -17.06 32.93 15.06
CA ALA A 311 -18.47 32.73 14.79
C ALA A 311 -18.74 32.85 13.28
N PHE A 312 -19.77 32.17 12.79
CA PHE A 312 -20.31 32.48 11.48
C PHE A 312 -20.91 33.90 11.49
N ASP A 313 -20.55 34.70 10.49
CA ASP A 313 -21.11 36.02 10.23
C ASP A 313 -21.76 36.03 8.83
N LEU A 314 -22.90 36.71 8.71
CA LEU A 314 -23.54 36.98 7.42
C LEU A 314 -22.66 37.85 6.51
N ALA A 315 -21.68 38.57 7.06
CA ALA A 315 -20.69 39.32 6.30
C ALA A 315 -19.66 38.43 5.58
N HIS A 316 -19.53 37.15 5.95
CA HIS A 316 -18.60 36.23 5.29
C HIS A 316 -19.06 35.90 3.87
N ILE A 317 -18.23 36.22 2.88
CA ILE A 317 -18.53 35.98 1.46
C ILE A 317 -18.40 34.48 1.13
N ASP A 318 -17.39 33.82 1.71
CA ASP A 318 -17.10 32.40 1.52
C ASP A 318 -16.62 31.74 2.82
N ALA A 319 -16.54 30.41 2.81
CA ALA A 319 -16.07 29.65 3.98
C ALA A 319 -14.59 29.93 4.30
N THR A 320 -13.81 30.36 3.31
CA THR A 320 -12.40 30.75 3.49
C THR A 320 -12.26 31.95 4.42
N MET A 321 -13.12 32.97 4.26
CA MET A 321 -13.13 34.14 5.12
C MET A 321 -13.46 33.78 6.57
N TRP A 322 -14.44 32.87 6.77
CA TRP A 322 -14.76 32.36 8.10
C TRP A 322 -13.56 31.63 8.73
N LEU A 323 -12.85 30.80 7.96
CA LEU A 323 -11.61 30.14 8.40
C LEU A 323 -10.50 31.14 8.76
N ASN A 324 -10.32 32.19 7.96
CA ASN A 324 -9.30 33.21 8.17
C ASN A 324 -9.50 33.94 9.50
N ASP A 325 -10.75 34.23 9.89
CA ASP A 325 -11.04 34.85 11.18
C ASP A 325 -10.61 33.96 12.36
N ALA A 326 -10.83 32.64 12.25
CA ALA A 326 -10.36 31.70 13.26
C ALA A 326 -8.82 31.57 13.28
N ASP A 327 -8.18 31.67 12.11
CA ASP A 327 -6.72 31.62 11.99
C ASP A 327 -6.07 32.86 12.60
N GLN A 328 -6.65 34.04 12.35
CA GLN A 328 -6.24 35.27 13.01
C GLN A 328 -6.37 35.12 14.52
N ALA A 329 -7.46 34.53 15.01
CA ALA A 329 -7.67 34.31 16.44
C ALA A 329 -6.62 33.37 17.03
N LEU A 330 -6.24 32.33 16.30
CA LEU A 330 -5.20 31.40 16.69
C LEU A 330 -3.82 32.08 16.70
N TYR A 331 -3.54 32.92 15.70
CA TYR A 331 -2.30 33.70 15.64
C TYR A 331 -2.16 34.63 16.85
N GLU A 332 -3.24 35.31 17.25
CA GLU A 332 -3.24 36.11 18.47
C GLU A 332 -3.03 35.24 19.72
N ALA A 333 -3.62 34.05 19.78
CA ALA A 333 -3.42 33.14 20.91
C ALA A 333 -1.93 32.75 21.03
N LYS A 334 -1.28 32.47 19.89
CA LYS A 334 0.15 32.13 19.82
C LYS A 334 1.06 33.30 20.20
N THR A 335 0.72 34.53 19.81
CA THR A 335 1.56 35.72 20.03
C THR A 335 1.36 36.38 21.39
N THR A 336 0.18 36.25 22.01
CA THR A 336 -0.11 36.85 23.32
C THR A 336 0.29 35.97 24.51
N GLY A 337 0.91 34.82 24.26
CA GLY A 337 1.53 33.98 25.31
C GLY A 337 1.09 32.52 25.33
N ARG A 338 0.41 32.02 24.28
CA ARG A 338 -0.01 30.62 24.12
C ARG A 338 -0.92 30.11 25.24
N ASN A 339 -1.23 28.81 25.24
CA ASN A 339 -2.06 28.13 26.23
C ASN A 339 -3.36 28.89 26.56
N ARG A 340 -4.10 29.29 25.52
CA ARG A 340 -5.32 30.09 25.68
C ARG A 340 -6.27 29.93 24.51
N VAL A 341 -7.50 30.33 24.76
CA VAL A 341 -8.54 30.48 23.75
C VAL A 341 -8.73 31.96 23.43
N ILE A 342 -8.72 32.32 22.15
CA ILE A 342 -9.10 33.64 21.67
C ILE A 342 -10.28 33.49 20.71
N CYS A 343 -11.29 34.34 20.87
CA CYS A 343 -12.43 34.43 19.98
C CYS A 343 -12.25 35.67 19.09
N CYS A 344 -12.39 35.53 17.78
CA CYS A 344 -12.47 36.65 16.85
C CYS A 344 -13.71 37.49 17.22
N GLY A 345 -13.52 38.80 17.37
CA GLY A 345 -14.58 39.73 17.79
C GLY A 345 -14.82 40.83 16.77
N ASP A 346 -16.00 41.45 16.86
CA ASP A 346 -16.39 42.58 16.01
C ASP A 346 -15.43 43.76 16.22
N GLY A 347 -14.56 44.02 15.25
CA GLY A 347 -13.58 45.12 15.29
C GLY A 347 -12.14 44.74 14.93
N TRP A 348 -11.87 43.48 14.56
CA TRP A 348 -10.54 43.07 14.12
C TRP A 348 -10.23 43.59 12.70
N PRO A 349 -9.03 44.15 12.46
CA PRO A 349 -8.63 44.56 11.13
C PRO A 349 -8.45 43.32 10.25
N GLN A 350 -9.28 43.20 9.21
CA GLN A 350 -9.13 42.21 8.14
C GLN A 350 -7.78 42.47 7.44
N ARG A 351 -6.83 41.55 7.57
CA ARG A 351 -5.61 41.61 6.76
C ARG A 351 -5.95 41.20 5.32
N GLU A 352 -5.60 42.07 4.37
CA GLU A 352 -5.54 41.72 2.96
C GLU A 352 -4.65 40.48 2.78
N LEU A 353 -5.17 39.55 1.98
CA LEU A 353 -4.65 38.22 1.71
C LEU A 353 -3.12 38.19 1.55
N LEU A 354 -2.46 37.34 2.34
CA LEU A 354 -1.09 36.93 2.04
C LEU A 354 -1.14 36.03 0.80
N ASP A 355 -0.63 36.57 -0.32
CA ASP A 355 -0.41 35.83 -1.56
C ASP A 355 0.45 34.57 -1.31
N PRO A 356 0.15 33.44 -1.98
CA PRO A 356 0.98 32.25 -1.92
C PRO A 356 2.27 32.49 -2.71
N VAL A 357 3.42 32.35 -2.05
CA VAL A 357 4.74 32.19 -2.71
C VAL A 357 4.98 30.73 -3.02
#